data_AF-A0A7V2XIH8-F1
#
_entry.id   AF-A0A7V2XIH8-F1
#
_cell.length_a   1.000
_cell.length_b   1.000
_cell.length_c   1.000
_cell.angle_alpha   90.00
_cell.angle_beta   90.00
_cell.angle_gamma   90.00
#
_symmetry.space_group_name_H-M   'P 1'
#
loop_
_entity.id
_entity.type
_entity.pdbx_description
1 polymer ?
#
loop_
_entity_poly.entity_id
_entity_poly.type
_entity_poly.pdbx_seq_one_letter_code
_entity_poly.pdbx_strand_id
1 'polypeptide(L)'
;MDNDGQCTARSKRTGERCKRAPTPGKRVCYYHGGASTGPKTPEGKARSSLNNLKHGIFAKRILDAEEQERFDAVVERVRKDFALNSSSDVIAVEAMGMAFIRYCRAMREGNADAAEKLDRIVRSHLKDLKATKIAREGGAPTLKTTPAEWATQLLEDVKAADKAARKAGKPDPVDDQEAADADGTREEPQI
;
A
#
# COMPACT_ATOMS: atom_id res chain seq x y z
N MET A 1 -14.66 -50.18 31.83
CA MET A 1 -15.12 -50.93 30.64
C MET A 1 -15.59 -49.91 29.63
N ASP A 2 -14.75 -49.60 28.64
CA ASP A 2 -15.15 -48.69 27.57
C ASP A 2 -16.26 -49.35 26.76
N ASN A 3 -17.38 -48.65 26.61
CA ASN A 3 -18.56 -49.15 25.93
C ASN A 3 -18.28 -49.23 24.41
N ASP A 4 -17.71 -50.35 23.96
CA ASP A 4 -17.45 -50.68 22.55
C ASP A 4 -18.73 -50.69 21.70
N GLY A 5 -19.91 -50.74 22.33
CA GLY A 5 -21.20 -50.64 21.67
C GLY A 5 -21.67 -49.22 21.36
N GLN A 6 -20.90 -48.17 21.69
CA GLN A 6 -21.36 -46.79 21.57
C GLN A 6 -20.35 -45.86 20.88
N CYS A 7 -20.86 -45.00 20.00
CA CYS A 7 -20.12 -43.95 19.33
C CYS A 7 -19.32 -43.08 20.32
N THR A 8 -18.06 -42.79 20.00
CA THR A 8 -17.18 -41.99 20.86
C THR A 8 -17.38 -40.48 20.74
N ALA A 9 -18.08 -40.00 19.72
CA ALA A 9 -18.37 -38.58 19.52
C ALA A 9 -19.19 -37.98 20.69
N ARG A 10 -18.87 -36.73 21.05
CA ARG A 10 -19.55 -35.97 22.10
C ARG A 10 -20.24 -34.74 21.53
N SER A 11 -21.43 -34.44 22.06
CA SER A 11 -22.16 -33.22 21.73
C SER A 11 -21.39 -31.99 22.20
N LYS A 12 -21.18 -31.01 21.31
CA LYS A 12 -20.54 -29.72 21.69
C LYS A 12 -21.42 -28.89 22.64
N ARG A 13 -22.74 -29.04 22.56
CA ARG A 13 -23.70 -28.25 23.35
C ARG A 13 -23.94 -28.84 24.74
N THR A 14 -23.90 -30.16 24.87
CA THR A 14 -24.28 -30.86 26.11
C THR A 14 -23.15 -31.69 26.72
N GLY A 15 -22.03 -31.90 26.03
CA GLY A 15 -20.89 -32.71 26.50
C GLY A 15 -21.13 -34.23 26.54
N GLU A 16 -22.39 -34.64 26.43
CA GLU A 16 -22.81 -36.05 26.46
C GLU A 16 -22.30 -36.83 25.24
N ARG A 17 -22.02 -38.12 25.46
CA ARG A 17 -21.65 -39.06 24.38
C ARG A 17 -22.86 -39.38 23.51
N CYS A 18 -22.62 -39.49 22.21
CA CYS A 18 -23.63 -39.93 21.25
C CYS A 18 -24.15 -41.32 21.62
N LYS A 19 -25.46 -41.49 21.74
CA LYS A 19 -26.10 -42.76 22.14
C LYS A 19 -26.16 -43.82 21.03
N ARG A 20 -25.78 -43.48 19.79
CA ARG A 20 -25.81 -44.43 18.66
C ARG A 20 -24.64 -45.42 18.73
N ALA A 21 -24.87 -46.61 18.19
CA ALA A 21 -23.81 -47.60 17.97
C ALA A 21 -22.79 -47.11 16.91
N PRO A 22 -21.51 -47.47 17.03
CA PRO A 22 -20.51 -47.19 16.01
C PRO A 22 -20.79 -48.00 14.74
N THR A 23 -20.31 -47.51 13.60
CA THR A 23 -20.25 -48.31 12.37
C THR A 23 -19.26 -49.47 12.57
N PRO A 24 -19.52 -50.69 12.06
CA PRO A 24 -18.61 -51.82 12.23
C PRO A 24 -17.15 -51.50 11.85
N GLY A 25 -16.22 -51.86 12.72
CA GLY A 25 -14.78 -51.58 12.54
C GLY A 25 -14.37 -50.12 12.75
N LYS A 26 -15.27 -49.24 13.22
CA LYS A 26 -14.99 -47.83 13.51
C LYS A 26 -15.38 -47.49 14.94
N ARG A 27 -14.92 -46.33 15.42
CA ARG A 27 -15.24 -45.81 16.77
C ARG A 27 -16.43 -44.85 16.80
N VAL A 28 -16.94 -44.46 15.64
CA VAL A 28 -17.98 -43.44 15.49
C VAL A 28 -19.14 -43.96 14.64
N CYS A 29 -20.34 -43.45 14.90
CA CYS A 29 -21.54 -43.82 14.15
C CYS A 29 -21.57 -43.18 12.76
N TYR A 30 -22.50 -43.61 11.91
CA TYR A 30 -22.72 -43.09 10.55
C TYR A 30 -22.66 -41.56 10.47
N TYR A 31 -23.39 -40.86 11.37
CA TYR A 31 -23.49 -39.39 11.40
C TYR A 31 -22.25 -38.68 11.90
N HIS A 32 -21.39 -39.36 12.67
CA HIS A 32 -20.17 -38.79 13.24
C HIS A 32 -18.92 -39.23 12.48
N GLY A 33 -19.04 -39.54 11.19
CA GLY A 33 -17.93 -39.91 10.31
C GLY A 33 -17.76 -41.41 10.08
N GLY A 34 -18.66 -42.24 10.60
CA GLY A 34 -18.68 -43.68 10.35
C GLY A 34 -18.86 -44.02 8.86
N ALA A 35 -19.53 -43.16 8.09
CA ALA A 35 -19.65 -43.29 6.64
C ALA A 35 -18.41 -42.80 5.87
N SER A 36 -17.58 -41.96 6.48
CA SER A 36 -16.44 -41.34 5.81
C SER A 36 -15.33 -42.36 5.55
N THR A 37 -14.90 -42.48 4.30
CA THR A 37 -13.85 -43.42 3.86
C THR A 37 -12.47 -42.77 3.72
N GLY A 38 -12.42 -41.43 3.76
CA GLY A 38 -11.19 -40.66 3.51
C GLY A 38 -10.63 -40.87 2.09
N PRO A 39 -9.64 -40.07 1.68
CA PRO A 39 -8.93 -40.30 0.43
C PRO A 39 -8.07 -41.57 0.52
N LYS A 40 -8.32 -42.52 -0.38
CA LYS A 40 -7.58 -43.80 -0.44
C LYS A 40 -6.34 -43.73 -1.34
N THR A 41 -6.36 -42.88 -2.36
CA THR A 41 -5.26 -42.75 -3.34
C THR A 41 -4.22 -41.72 -2.92
N PRO A 42 -2.96 -41.83 -3.38
CA PRO A 42 -1.93 -40.82 -3.16
C PRO A 42 -2.38 -39.42 -3.61
N GLU A 43 -3.01 -39.31 -4.77
CA GLU A 43 -3.49 -38.04 -5.35
C GLU A 43 -4.64 -37.45 -4.51
N GLY A 44 -5.53 -38.32 -3.99
CA GLY A 44 -6.60 -37.91 -3.10
C GLY A 44 -6.07 -37.41 -1.75
N LYS A 45 -5.02 -38.05 -1.23
CA LYS A 45 -4.34 -37.61 0.00
C LYS A 45 -3.64 -36.28 -0.21
N ALA A 46 -2.95 -36.11 -1.35
CA ALA A 46 -2.33 -34.85 -1.74
C ALA A 46 -3.38 -33.72 -1.79
N ARG A 47 -4.51 -33.94 -2.48
CA ARG A 47 -5.61 -32.97 -2.54
C ARG A 47 -6.21 -32.65 -1.16
N SER A 48 -6.40 -33.66 -0.31
CA SER A 48 -6.89 -33.44 1.05
C SER A 48 -5.90 -32.68 1.93
N SER A 49 -4.59 -32.82 1.70
CA SER A 49 -3.56 -32.08 2.45
C SER A 49 -3.62 -30.58 2.16
N LEU A 50 -4.06 -30.21 0.95
CA LEU A 50 -4.26 -28.82 0.54
C LEU A 50 -5.46 -28.15 1.23
N ASN A 51 -6.39 -28.90 1.84
CA ASN A 51 -7.51 -28.29 2.58
C ASN A 51 -7.05 -27.46 3.79
N ASN A 52 -5.86 -27.75 4.34
CA ASN A 52 -5.28 -26.99 5.44
C ASN A 52 -4.68 -25.64 4.99
N LEU A 53 -4.65 -25.36 3.68
CA LEU A 53 -4.20 -24.09 3.12
C LEU A 53 -5.25 -22.97 3.23
N LYS A 54 -6.49 -23.29 3.65
CA LYS A 54 -7.58 -22.30 3.82
C LYS A 54 -7.27 -21.21 4.84
N HIS A 55 -6.49 -21.54 5.87
CA HIS A 55 -5.98 -20.59 6.86
C HIS A 55 -4.46 -20.62 6.81
N GLY A 56 -3.91 -20.06 5.72
CA GLY A 56 -2.49 -20.12 5.33
C GLY A 56 -1.45 -19.54 6.30
N ILE A 57 -1.80 -19.31 7.57
CA ILE A 57 -0.88 -18.94 8.65
C ILE A 57 0.01 -20.13 9.03
N PHE A 58 -0.50 -21.37 8.91
CA PHE A 58 0.23 -22.62 9.25
C PHE A 58 0.45 -23.55 8.05
N ALA A 59 0.13 -23.05 6.85
CA ALA A 59 0.28 -23.79 5.61
C ALA A 59 1.75 -23.97 5.26
N LYS A 60 2.22 -25.22 5.23
CA LYS A 60 3.58 -25.65 4.88
C LYS A 60 3.95 -25.43 3.40
N ARG A 61 3.33 -24.48 2.69
CA ARG A 61 3.73 -24.13 1.32
C ARG A 61 4.67 -22.93 1.38
N ILE A 62 5.92 -23.25 1.68
CA ILE A 62 7.10 -22.44 1.38
C ILE A 62 7.02 -22.06 -0.11
N LEU A 63 7.46 -20.85 -0.47
CA LEU A 63 7.56 -20.42 -1.86
C LEU A 63 8.28 -21.51 -2.67
N ASP A 64 7.76 -21.91 -3.83
CA ASP A 64 8.55 -22.74 -4.74
C ASP A 64 9.70 -21.92 -5.35
N ALA A 65 10.64 -22.56 -6.06
CA ALA A 65 11.84 -21.88 -6.54
C ALA A 65 11.51 -20.69 -7.46
N GLU A 66 10.50 -20.83 -8.33
CA GLU A 66 10.06 -19.78 -9.24
C GLU A 66 9.38 -18.62 -8.48
N GLU A 67 8.60 -18.94 -7.45
CA GLU A 67 7.99 -17.94 -6.58
C GLU A 67 8.99 -17.23 -5.68
N GLN A 68 10.01 -17.93 -5.20
CA GLN A 68 11.11 -17.36 -4.43
C GLN A 68 11.90 -16.37 -5.30
N GLU A 69 12.27 -16.75 -6.52
CA GLU A 69 12.95 -15.86 -7.47
C GLU A 69 12.13 -14.61 -7.77
N ARG A 70 10.81 -14.76 -7.97
CA ARG A 70 9.90 -13.60 -8.14
C ARG A 70 9.82 -12.73 -6.90
N PHE A 71 9.76 -13.33 -5.70
CA PHE A 71 9.71 -12.60 -4.45
C PHE A 71 10.98 -11.76 -4.29
N ASP A 72 12.14 -12.37 -4.48
CA ASP A 72 13.44 -11.71 -4.37
C ASP A 72 13.56 -10.59 -5.40
N ALA A 73 13.15 -10.82 -6.66
CA ALA A 73 13.15 -9.80 -7.70
C ALA A 73 12.28 -8.57 -7.36
N VAL A 74 11.09 -8.79 -6.80
CA VAL A 74 10.18 -7.70 -6.39
C VAL A 74 10.74 -6.93 -5.20
N VAL A 75 11.21 -7.64 -4.17
CA VAL A 75 11.80 -7.03 -2.98
C VAL A 75 13.04 -6.21 -3.34
N GLU A 76 13.92 -6.76 -4.17
CA GLU A 76 15.14 -6.09 -4.61
C GLU A 76 14.83 -4.86 -5.48
N ARG A 77 13.82 -4.93 -6.35
CA ARG A 77 13.37 -3.79 -7.14
C ARG A 77 12.88 -2.66 -6.22
N VAL A 78 12.06 -2.97 -5.23
CA VAL A 78 11.56 -1.95 -4.29
C VAL A 78 12.68 -1.40 -3.40
N ARG A 79 13.64 -2.22 -2.99
CA ARG A 79 14.85 -1.75 -2.28
C ARG A 79 15.69 -0.77 -3.11
N LYS A 80 15.78 -0.96 -4.43
CA LYS A 80 16.48 -0.04 -5.33
C LYS A 80 15.73 1.28 -5.55
N ASP A 81 14.41 1.21 -5.67
CA ASP A 81 13.58 2.37 -5.99
C ASP A 81 13.30 3.27 -4.76
N PHE A 82 13.55 2.78 -3.53
CA PHE A 82 13.24 3.44 -2.27
C PHE A 82 14.40 3.38 -1.27
N ALA A 83 14.76 4.52 -0.67
CA ALA A 83 15.66 4.55 0.48
C ALA A 83 14.92 4.08 1.75
N LEU A 84 14.95 2.77 2.01
CA LEU A 84 14.23 2.14 3.14
C LEU A 84 14.89 2.45 4.49
N ASN A 85 14.08 2.60 5.56
CA ASN A 85 14.59 2.54 6.92
C ASN A 85 14.78 1.09 7.35
N SER A 86 15.59 0.89 8.38
CA SER A 86 15.94 -0.44 8.89
C SER A 86 14.81 -1.16 9.65
N SER A 87 13.68 -0.50 9.93
CA SER A 87 12.64 -1.03 10.82
C SER A 87 11.31 -1.30 10.11
N SER A 88 10.50 -0.28 9.84
CA SER A 88 9.13 -0.42 9.32
C SER A 88 9.09 -0.75 7.84
N ASP A 89 10.00 -0.19 7.06
CA ASP A 89 9.99 -0.33 5.61
C ASP A 89 10.42 -1.72 5.18
N VAL A 90 11.38 -2.33 5.88
CA VAL A 90 11.79 -3.72 5.64
C VAL A 90 10.59 -4.65 5.78
N ILE A 91 9.82 -4.51 6.87
CA ILE A 91 8.63 -5.32 7.12
C ILE A 91 7.55 -5.05 6.06
N ALA A 92 7.33 -3.79 5.69
CA ALA A 92 6.35 -3.43 4.67
C ALA A 92 6.72 -4.01 3.29
N VAL A 93 8.01 -3.99 2.92
CA VAL A 93 8.49 -4.57 1.65
C VAL A 93 8.35 -6.09 1.64
N GLU A 94 8.69 -6.78 2.73
CA GLU A 94 8.55 -8.23 2.84
C GLU A 94 7.07 -8.66 2.81
N ALA A 95 6.21 -7.96 3.56
CA ALA A 95 4.76 -8.20 3.56
C ALA A 95 4.15 -7.95 2.17
N MET A 96 4.55 -6.88 1.50
CA MET A 96 4.16 -6.56 0.13
C MET A 96 4.60 -7.66 -0.85
N GLY A 97 5.85 -8.12 -0.77
CA GLY A 97 6.38 -9.21 -1.61
C GLY A 97 5.57 -10.49 -1.44
N MET A 98 5.25 -10.86 -0.20
CA MET A 98 4.41 -12.03 0.09
C MET A 98 2.97 -11.87 -0.43
N ALA A 99 2.40 -10.68 -0.30
CA ALA A 99 1.08 -10.38 -0.84
C ALA A 99 1.06 -10.45 -2.38
N PHE A 100 2.14 -9.99 -3.03
CA PHE A 100 2.29 -10.05 -4.48
C PHE A 100 2.35 -11.50 -5.00
N ILE A 101 3.11 -12.39 -4.35
CA ILE A 101 3.12 -13.81 -4.76
C ILE A 101 1.74 -14.43 -4.61
N ARG A 102 1.05 -14.16 -3.50
CA ARG A 102 -0.32 -14.64 -3.30
C ARG A 102 -1.27 -14.09 -4.37
N TYR A 103 -1.10 -12.83 -4.78
CA TYR A 103 -1.85 -12.23 -5.88
C TYR A 103 -1.64 -12.99 -7.19
N CYS A 104 -0.39 -13.28 -7.55
CA CYS A 104 -0.07 -14.08 -8.74
C CYS A 104 -0.72 -15.47 -8.69
N ARG A 105 -0.73 -16.14 -7.53
CA ARG A 105 -1.44 -17.42 -7.35
C ARG A 105 -2.94 -17.28 -7.58
N ALA A 106 -3.56 -16.29 -6.94
CA ALA A 106 -5.00 -16.05 -7.07
C ALA A 106 -5.41 -15.76 -8.53
N MET A 107 -4.60 -14.98 -9.25
CA MET A 107 -4.81 -14.71 -10.67
C MET A 107 -4.72 -15.99 -11.53
N ARG A 108 -3.71 -16.85 -11.30
CA ARG A 108 -3.58 -18.13 -12.04
C ARG A 108 -4.72 -19.09 -11.79
N GLU A 109 -5.24 -19.11 -10.56
CA GLU A 109 -6.38 -19.94 -10.17
C GLU A 109 -7.73 -19.33 -10.59
N GLY A 110 -7.75 -18.13 -11.18
CA GLY A 110 -8.97 -17.43 -11.57
C GLY A 110 -9.82 -16.92 -10.40
N ASN A 111 -9.23 -16.82 -9.20
CA ASN A 111 -9.92 -16.35 -8.00
C ASN A 111 -9.88 -14.81 -7.91
N ALA A 112 -10.79 -14.16 -8.63
CA ALA A 112 -10.86 -12.70 -8.76
C ALA A 112 -10.99 -11.98 -7.40
N ASP A 113 -11.85 -12.47 -6.50
CA ASP A 113 -12.08 -11.86 -5.18
C ASP A 113 -10.82 -11.86 -4.31
N ALA A 114 -10.06 -12.97 -4.34
CA ALA A 114 -8.81 -13.06 -3.62
C ALA A 114 -7.75 -12.15 -4.24
N ALA A 115 -7.67 -12.12 -5.58
CA ALA A 115 -6.76 -11.25 -6.30
C ALA A 115 -7.00 -9.77 -5.99
N GLU A 116 -8.25 -9.31 -6.00
CA GLU A 116 -8.60 -7.92 -5.69
C GLU A 116 -8.17 -7.51 -4.26
N LYS A 117 -8.42 -8.38 -3.28
CA LYS A 117 -8.02 -8.15 -1.89
C LYS A 117 -6.50 -8.06 -1.74
N LEU A 118 -5.77 -8.94 -2.41
CA LEU A 118 -4.30 -8.98 -2.35
C LEU A 118 -3.67 -7.79 -3.06
N ASP A 119 -4.21 -7.39 -4.21
CA ASP A 119 -3.82 -6.18 -4.93
C ASP A 119 -4.05 -4.92 -4.07
N ARG A 120 -5.16 -4.85 -3.32
CA ARG A 120 -5.39 -3.77 -2.35
C ARG A 120 -4.32 -3.72 -1.26
N ILE A 121 -3.89 -4.87 -0.74
CA ILE A 121 -2.82 -4.97 0.26
C ILE A 121 -1.49 -4.50 -0.33
N VAL A 122 -1.11 -4.98 -1.51
CA VAL A 122 0.11 -4.56 -2.21
C VAL A 122 0.13 -3.04 -2.41
N ARG A 123 -0.98 -2.47 -2.91
CA ARG A 123 -1.10 -1.02 -3.10
C ARG A 123 -1.05 -0.23 -1.79
N SER A 124 -1.56 -0.79 -0.69
CA SER A 124 -1.45 -0.15 0.64
C SER A 124 0.00 -0.02 1.07
N HIS A 125 0.77 -1.11 1.03
CA HIS A 125 2.19 -1.07 1.40
C HIS A 125 3.01 -0.13 0.50
N LEU A 126 2.72 -0.11 -0.81
CA LEU A 126 3.37 0.83 -1.72
C LEU A 126 3.04 2.29 -1.40
N LYS A 127 1.82 2.61 -0.94
CA LYS A 127 1.47 3.95 -0.47
C LYS A 127 2.24 4.31 0.78
N ASP A 128 2.35 3.40 1.74
CA ASP A 128 3.09 3.61 2.98
C ASP A 128 4.58 3.86 2.68
N LEU A 129 5.19 3.06 1.81
CA LEU A 129 6.59 3.23 1.38
C LEU A 129 6.82 4.56 0.64
N LYS A 130 5.86 5.00 -0.16
CA LYS A 130 5.91 6.33 -0.79
C LYS A 130 5.78 7.44 0.24
N ALA A 131 4.92 7.31 1.23
CA ALA A 131 4.77 8.29 2.30
C ALA A 131 6.05 8.40 3.14
N THR A 132 6.68 7.27 3.50
CA THR A 132 7.95 7.26 4.24
C THR A 132 9.10 7.83 3.40
N LYS A 133 9.13 7.55 2.09
CA LYS A 133 10.08 8.17 1.15
C LYS A 133 9.90 9.68 1.06
N ILE A 134 8.67 10.17 0.85
CA ILE A 134 8.37 11.60 0.78
C ILE A 134 8.82 12.27 2.09
N ALA A 135 8.44 11.73 3.25
CA ALA A 135 8.82 12.30 4.55
C ALA A 135 10.35 12.45 4.75
N ARG A 136 11.18 11.65 4.06
CA ARG A 136 12.64 11.68 4.14
C ARG A 136 13.30 12.54 3.06
N GLU A 137 12.91 12.35 1.80
CA GLU A 137 13.58 12.97 0.64
C GLU A 137 13.04 14.37 0.35
N GLY A 138 11.75 14.58 0.59
CA GLY A 138 11.13 15.89 0.60
C GLY A 138 10.66 16.11 2.01
N GLY A 139 11.59 16.43 2.92
CA GLY A 139 11.28 16.75 4.31
C GLY A 139 9.95 17.47 4.35
N ALA A 140 9.03 17.01 5.21
CA ALA A 140 7.78 17.72 5.44
C ALA A 140 8.12 19.22 5.42
N PRO A 141 7.34 20.10 4.77
CA PRO A 141 7.56 21.50 5.01
C PRO A 141 7.49 21.61 6.52
N THR A 142 8.64 21.82 7.16
CA THR A 142 8.68 22.25 8.53
C THR A 142 8.12 23.63 8.39
N LEU A 143 6.78 23.70 8.37
CA LEU A 143 6.03 24.85 8.79
C LEU A 143 6.41 24.96 10.27
N LYS A 144 7.63 25.48 10.49
CA LYS A 144 8.04 26.11 11.75
C LYS A 144 7.18 27.36 12.02
N THR A 145 6.26 27.65 11.11
CA THR A 145 5.25 28.69 11.15
C THR A 145 3.88 28.03 11.01
N THR A 146 3.00 28.27 11.97
CA THR A 146 1.59 27.86 11.93
C THR A 146 0.91 28.28 10.61
N PRO A 147 -0.19 27.63 10.20
CA PRO A 147 -0.92 28.03 9.00
C PRO A 147 -1.33 29.53 8.98
N ALA A 148 -1.55 30.12 10.15
CA ALA A 148 -1.81 31.55 10.30
C ALA A 148 -0.57 32.40 9.98
N GLU A 149 0.60 32.04 10.52
CA GLU A 149 1.86 32.74 10.24
C GLU A 149 2.28 32.60 8.76
N TRP A 150 2.02 31.45 8.13
CA TRP A 150 2.24 31.28 6.70
C TRP A 150 1.35 32.21 5.87
N ALA A 151 0.06 32.32 6.23
CA ALA A 151 -0.86 33.24 5.57
C ALA A 151 -0.44 34.71 5.75
N THR A 152 0.09 35.08 6.93
CA THR A 152 0.62 36.43 7.18
C THR A 152 1.85 36.71 6.32
N GLN A 153 2.81 35.79 6.24
CA GLN A 153 4.02 35.95 5.43
C GLN A 153 3.67 36.11 3.94
N LEU A 154 2.75 35.28 3.42
CA LEU A 154 2.30 35.36 2.03
C LEU A 154 1.71 36.75 1.70
N LEU A 155 0.92 37.33 2.61
CA LEU A 155 0.34 38.67 2.42
C LEU A 155 1.40 39.77 2.48
N GLU A 156 2.45 39.61 3.29
CA GLU A 156 3.57 40.55 3.34
C GLU A 156 4.40 40.52 2.05
N ASP A 157 4.66 39.32 1.52
CA ASP A 157 5.41 39.14 0.28
C ASP A 157 4.66 39.75 -0.92
N VAL A 158 3.33 39.58 -0.99
CA VAL A 158 2.48 40.21 -2.02
C VAL A 158 2.52 41.74 -1.89
N LYS A 159 2.41 42.29 -0.68
CA LYS A 159 2.53 43.74 -0.45
C LYS A 159 3.90 44.29 -0.83
N ALA A 160 4.97 43.53 -0.56
CA ALA A 160 6.33 43.89 -0.93
C ALA A 160 6.50 43.89 -2.47
N ALA A 161 5.94 42.89 -3.16
CA ALA A 161 5.94 42.81 -4.61
C ALA A 161 5.15 43.98 -5.25
N ASP A 162 3.98 44.32 -4.71
CA ASP A 162 3.18 45.46 -5.17
C ASP A 162 3.92 46.80 -4.99
N LYS A 163 4.62 46.96 -3.85
CA LYS A 163 5.43 48.15 -3.57
C LYS A 163 6.65 48.24 -4.48
N ALA A 164 7.29 47.12 -4.78
CA ALA A 164 8.42 47.04 -5.72
C ALA A 164 7.96 47.39 -7.15
N ALA A 165 6.82 46.85 -7.60
CA ALA A 165 6.22 47.18 -8.90
C ALA A 165 5.87 48.67 -9.01
N ARG A 166 5.32 49.27 -7.95
CA ARG A 166 5.05 50.72 -7.89
C ARG A 166 6.32 51.58 -7.92
N LYS A 167 7.42 51.09 -7.34
CA LYS A 167 8.72 51.79 -7.35
C LYS A 167 9.41 51.69 -8.71
N ALA A 168 9.25 50.56 -9.41
CA ALA A 168 9.78 50.35 -10.76
C ALA A 168 9.01 51.12 -11.85
N GLY A 169 7.76 51.52 -11.58
CA GLY A 169 6.91 52.26 -12.52
C GLY A 169 6.98 53.79 -12.41
N LYS A 170 7.86 54.37 -11.58
CA LYS A 170 7.99 55.83 -11.44
C LYS A 170 9.26 56.30 -12.17
N PRO A 171 9.15 56.93 -13.36
CA PRO A 171 10.32 57.46 -14.05
C PRO A 171 10.93 58.61 -13.23
N ASP A 172 12.25 58.74 -13.29
CA ASP A 172 13.01 59.78 -12.60
C ASP A 172 12.56 61.18 -13.06
N PRO A 173 12.61 62.21 -12.19
CA PRO A 173 12.33 63.57 -12.62
C PRO A 173 13.44 64.03 -13.56
N VAL A 174 13.07 64.49 -14.75
CA VAL A 174 13.99 65.11 -15.71
C VAL A 174 14.42 66.46 -15.12
N ASP A 175 15.72 66.68 -15.02
CA ASP A 175 16.34 67.89 -14.49
C ASP A 175 16.48 68.91 -15.63
N ASP A 176 15.58 69.89 -15.67
CA ASP A 176 15.62 71.00 -16.63
C ASP A 176 16.44 72.15 -16.03
N GLN A 177 17.75 72.17 -16.30
CA GLN A 177 18.60 73.36 -16.13
C GLN A 177 19.32 73.75 -17.43
N GLU A 178 18.79 74.82 -18.02
CA GLU A 178 19.39 75.88 -18.84
C GLU A 178 20.37 75.54 -19.99
N ALA A 179 19.94 75.89 -21.21
CA ALA A 179 20.79 76.67 -22.12
C ALA A 179 19.92 77.67 -22.89
N ALA A 180 20.21 78.94 -22.63
CA ALA A 180 19.65 80.12 -23.27
C ALA A 180 20.22 80.34 -24.69
N ASP A 181 19.49 81.14 -25.46
CA ASP A 181 19.92 82.07 -26.51
C ASP A 181 20.46 81.55 -27.86
N ALA A 182 19.62 81.71 -28.90
CA ALA A 182 19.95 82.23 -30.25
C ALA A 182 18.62 82.33 -31.04
N ASP A 183 17.93 83.46 -31.02
CA ASP A 183 18.03 84.58 -31.98
C ASP A 183 17.80 84.20 -33.47
N GLY A 184 16.76 84.83 -34.03
CA GLY A 184 16.68 85.25 -35.43
C GLY A 184 16.62 84.18 -36.53
N THR A 185 15.42 83.92 -37.07
CA THR A 185 14.96 84.49 -38.36
C THR A 185 13.64 83.86 -38.81
N ARG A 186 12.75 84.75 -39.30
CA ARG A 186 11.42 84.49 -39.85
C ARG A 186 11.57 84.41 -41.37
N GLU A 187 11.15 83.32 -42.00
CA GLU A 187 10.71 83.31 -43.39
C GLU A 187 9.41 82.50 -43.54
N GLU A 188 8.50 83.09 -44.31
CA GLU A 188 7.12 82.69 -44.58
C GLU A 188 7.02 81.48 -45.52
N PRO A 189 5.86 80.80 -45.56
CA PRO A 189 5.67 79.62 -46.38
C PRO A 189 5.33 80.00 -47.83
N GLN A 190 5.91 79.29 -48.79
CA GLN A 190 5.46 79.30 -50.18
C GLN A 190 5.06 77.89 -50.63
N ILE A 191 3.74 77.77 -50.82
CA ILE A 191 2.96 76.89 -51.73
C ILE A 191 2.86 75.40 -51.34
#